data_AF-A0A6B3ELX5-F1
#
_entry.id   AF-A0A6B3ELX5-F1
#
_cell.length_a   1.000
_cell.length_b   1.000
_cell.length_c   1.000
_cell.angle_alpha   90.00
_cell.angle_beta   90.00
_cell.angle_gamma   90.00
#
_symmetry.space_group_name_H-M   'P 1'
#
loop_
_entity.id
_entity.type
_entity.pdbx_description
1 polymer ?
#
loop_
_entity_poly.entity_id
_entity_poly.type
_entity_poly.pdbx_seq_one_letter_code
_entity_poly.pdbx_strand_id
1 'polypeptide(L)'
;TLLTAAHALLRQGTELIVVTPRRSPLRALEGRDGVLAVLDGSASETELKGHVESAGGAYAILADDAELLYDTPLDEALEELVKDGMDGGIGVIAAGAA
;
A
#
# COMPACT_ATOMS: atom_id res chain seq x y z
N THR A 1 10.94 -1.85 11.60
CA THR A 1 10.91 -1.14 10.30
C THR A 1 9.86 -1.80 9.42
N LEU A 2 9.14 -1.04 8.59
CA LEU A 2 7.92 -1.35 7.81
C LEU A 2 6.93 -2.42 8.33
N LEU A 3 7.32 -3.68 8.52
CA LEU A 3 6.53 -4.73 9.18
C LEU A 3 6.02 -4.29 10.58
N THR A 4 6.82 -3.56 11.34
CA THR A 4 6.39 -2.99 12.64
C THR A 4 5.26 -1.98 12.48
N ALA A 5 5.35 -1.11 11.46
CA ALA A 5 4.33 -0.11 11.16
C ALA A 5 3.05 -0.79 10.66
N ALA A 6 3.18 -1.77 9.76
CA ALA A 6 2.08 -2.61 9.29
C ALA A 6 1.33 -3.26 10.47
N HIS A 7 2.05 -3.85 11.41
CA HIS A 7 1.45 -4.45 12.60
C HIS A 7 0.76 -3.43 13.51
N ALA A 8 1.34 -2.23 13.67
CA ALA A 8 0.74 -1.17 14.48
C ALA A 8 -0.57 -0.65 13.88
N LEU A 9 -0.60 -0.43 12.57
CA LEU A 9 -1.78 0.02 11.82
C LEU A 9 -2.91 -1.01 11.87
N LEU A 10 -2.60 -2.28 11.59
CA LEU A 10 -3.59 -3.36 11.68
C LEU A 10 -4.19 -3.47 13.09
N ARG A 11 -3.37 -3.31 14.14
CA ARG A 11 -3.86 -3.32 15.54
C ARG A 11 -4.78 -2.15 15.87
N GLN A 12 -4.73 -1.06 15.09
CA GLN A 12 -5.62 0.10 15.22
C GLN A 12 -6.87 -0.02 14.33
N GLY A 13 -7.01 -1.11 13.57
CA GLY A 13 -8.12 -1.33 12.64
C GLY A 13 -7.93 -0.61 11.30
N THR A 14 -6.73 -0.14 10.99
CA THR A 14 -6.41 0.44 9.68
C THR A 14 -6.17 -0.69 8.68
N GLU A 15 -6.93 -0.69 7.59
CA GLU A 15 -6.78 -1.65 6.49
C GLU A 15 -5.50 -1.36 5.70
N LEU A 16 -4.85 -2.38 5.16
CA LEU A 16 -3.57 -2.25 4.46
C LEU A 16 -3.63 -2.75 3.03
N ILE A 17 -3.10 -1.93 2.12
CA ILE A 17 -2.65 -2.35 0.79
C ILE A 17 -1.13 -2.30 0.80
N VAL A 18 -0.48 -3.42 0.51
CA VAL A 18 0.99 -3.54 0.57
C VAL A 18 1.53 -3.68 -0.84
N VAL A 19 2.51 -2.87 -1.22
CA VAL A 19 3.16 -2.92 -2.54
C VAL A 19 4.62 -3.32 -2.37
N THR A 20 5.02 -4.43 -3.01
CA THR A 20 6.37 -5.00 -2.91
C THR A 20 6.94 -5.34 -4.30
N PRO A 21 7.58 -4.38 -4.99
CA PRO A 21 8.18 -4.59 -6.32
C PRO A 21 9.21 -5.73 -6.35
N ARG A 22 9.85 -5.99 -5.19
CA ARG A 22 10.81 -7.07 -4.98
C ARG A 22 10.33 -8.05 -3.92
N ARG A 23 11.09 -9.13 -3.73
CA ARG A 23 10.88 -10.05 -2.60
C ARG A 23 11.04 -9.28 -1.29
N SER A 24 9.97 -9.23 -0.50
CA SER A 24 9.93 -8.53 0.78
C SER A 24 9.30 -9.42 1.87
N PRO A 25 9.76 -9.34 3.13
CA PRO A 25 9.09 -9.98 4.26
C PRO A 25 7.62 -9.57 4.42
N LEU A 26 7.22 -8.41 3.89
CA LEU A 26 5.84 -7.92 3.93
C LEU A 26 4.88 -8.80 3.13
N ARG A 27 5.38 -9.62 2.19
CA ARG A 27 4.52 -10.57 1.46
C ARG A 27 3.87 -11.61 2.37
N ALA A 28 4.46 -11.89 3.54
CA ALA A 28 3.87 -12.76 4.56
C ALA A 28 2.61 -12.17 5.24
N LEU A 29 2.25 -10.92 4.93
CA LEU A 29 1.02 -10.28 5.38
C LEU A 29 -0.22 -10.69 4.55
N GLU A 30 -0.01 -11.33 3.40
CA GLU A 30 -1.10 -11.77 2.52
C GLU A 30 -2.08 -12.69 3.27
N GLY A 31 -3.37 -12.44 3.09
CA GLY A 31 -4.45 -13.19 3.73
C GLY A 31 -4.64 -12.93 5.22
N ARG A 32 -3.90 -11.99 5.84
CA ARG A 32 -4.17 -11.57 7.22
C ARG A 32 -5.37 -10.63 7.28
N ASP A 33 -6.10 -10.70 8.40
CA ASP A 33 -7.22 -9.80 8.65
C ASP A 33 -6.80 -8.33 8.60
N GLY A 34 -7.60 -7.50 7.92
CA GLY A 34 -7.29 -6.11 7.60
C GLY A 34 -6.27 -5.88 6.48
N VAL A 35 -5.74 -6.92 5.82
CA VAL A 35 -4.88 -6.75 4.63
C VAL A 35 -5.73 -6.96 3.38
N LEU A 36 -5.97 -5.89 2.64
CA LEU A 36 -6.81 -5.88 1.44
C LEU A 36 -6.09 -6.50 0.24
N ALA A 37 -4.79 -6.24 0.11
CA ALA A 37 -3.96 -6.79 -0.95
C ALA A 37 -2.47 -6.75 -0.63
N VAL A 38 -1.73 -7.67 -1.24
CA VAL A 38 -0.28 -7.62 -1.39
C VAL A 38 0.03 -7.64 -2.88
N LEU A 39 0.41 -6.48 -3.40
CA LEU A 39 0.72 -6.25 -4.81
C LEU A 39 2.22 -6.33 -5.05
N ASP A 40 2.62 -6.77 -6.24
CA ASP A 40 3.99 -6.61 -6.72
C ASP A 40 4.08 -5.49 -7.76
N GLY A 41 5.29 -5.26 -8.30
CA GLY A 41 5.54 -4.17 -9.24
C GLY A 41 4.90 -4.37 -10.63
N SER A 42 4.25 -5.51 -10.87
CA SER A 42 3.49 -5.76 -12.10
C SER A 42 1.99 -5.50 -11.96
N ALA A 43 1.52 -5.17 -10.76
CA ALA A 43 0.12 -4.84 -10.52
C ALA A 43 -0.32 -3.64 -11.34
N SER A 44 -1.58 -3.65 -11.74
CA SER A 44 -2.17 -2.58 -12.55
C SER A 44 -2.74 -1.46 -11.68
N GLU A 45 -2.89 -0.28 -12.28
CA GLU A 45 -3.63 0.83 -11.67
C GLU A 45 -5.05 0.43 -11.27
N THR A 46 -5.76 -0.29 -12.15
CA THR A 46 -7.13 -0.73 -11.89
C THR A 46 -7.21 -1.68 -10.68
N GLU A 47 -6.22 -2.55 -10.53
CA GLU A 47 -6.13 -3.45 -9.38
C GLU A 47 -5.94 -2.68 -8.08
N LEU A 48 -4.98 -1.75 -8.04
CA LEU A 48 -4.76 -0.89 -6.87
C LEU A 48 -6.02 -0.08 -6.51
N LYS A 49 -6.64 0.57 -7.50
CA LYS A 49 -7.86 1.36 -7.31
C LYS A 49 -9.03 0.50 -6.81
N GLY A 50 -9.20 -0.71 -7.35
CA GLY A 50 -10.24 -1.63 -6.89
C GLY A 50 -10.09 -2.01 -5.41
N HIS A 51 -8.86 -2.19 -4.93
CA HIS A 51 -8.62 -2.44 -3.51
C HIS A 51 -8.86 -1.20 -2.64
N VAL A 52 -8.49 -0.01 -3.12
CA VAL A 52 -8.78 1.26 -2.46
C VAL A 52 -10.29 1.45 -2.29
N GLU A 53 -11.07 1.23 -3.35
CA GLU A 53 -12.53 1.35 -3.33
C GLU A 53 -13.20 0.30 -2.43
N SER A 54 -12.54 -0.84 -2.20
CA SER A 54 -13.05 -1.89 -1.33
C SER A 54 -12.83 -1.63 0.17
N ALA A 55 -12.02 -0.64 0.53
CA ALA A 55 -11.75 -0.30 1.92
C ALA A 55 -13.04 0.13 2.64
N GLY A 56 -13.31 -0.49 3.78
CA GLY A 56 -14.50 -0.22 4.59
C GLY A 56 -14.32 0.95 5.57
N GLY A 57 -13.09 1.45 5.73
CA GLY A 57 -12.77 2.53 6.65
C GLY A 57 -11.40 3.15 6.42
N ALA A 58 -10.70 3.45 7.51
CA ALA A 58 -9.34 3.99 7.43
C ALA A 58 -8.40 2.94 6.81
N TYR A 59 -7.66 3.34 5.79
CA TYR A 59 -6.67 2.47 5.15
C TYR A 59 -5.34 3.18 4.94
N ALA A 60 -4.30 2.38 4.73
CA ALA A 60 -2.97 2.86 4.39
C ALA A 60 -2.35 2.02 3.27
N ILE A 61 -1.59 2.70 2.41
CA ILE A 61 -0.78 2.05 1.39
C ILE A 61 0.67 2.01 1.89
N LEU A 62 1.23 0.80 1.93
CA LEU A 62 2.58 0.53 2.37
C LEU A 62 3.44 0.10 1.18
N ALA A 63 4.22 1.01 0.63
CA ALA A 63 5.12 0.73 -0.49
C ALA A 63 6.54 0.48 0.03
N ASP A 64 7.05 -0.72 -0.22
CA ASP A 64 8.44 -1.12 0.04
C ASP A 64 9.25 -0.97 -1.23
N ASP A 65 10.49 -0.47 -1.15
CA ASP A 65 11.33 -0.14 -2.31
C ASP A 65 10.59 0.73 -3.35
N ALA A 66 9.90 1.77 -2.86
CA ALA A 66 9.03 2.62 -3.68
C ALA A 66 9.75 3.29 -4.86
N GLU A 67 11.08 3.46 -4.80
CA GLU A 67 11.89 3.95 -5.92
C GLU A 67 11.80 3.08 -7.18
N LEU A 68 11.38 1.83 -7.05
CA LEU A 68 11.22 0.88 -8.17
C LEU A 68 9.86 0.96 -8.84
N LEU A 69 8.94 1.75 -8.28
CA LEU A 69 7.62 2.01 -8.87
C LEU A 69 7.64 3.18 -9.85
N TYR A 70 8.73 3.95 -9.90
CA TYR A 70 8.87 5.06 -10.84
C TYR A 70 8.75 4.58 -12.30
N ASP A 71 7.99 5.30 -13.13
CA ASP A 71 7.72 4.95 -14.53
C ASP A 71 7.02 3.57 -14.70
N THR A 72 6.26 3.15 -13.69
CA THR A 72 5.36 1.99 -13.75
C THR A 72 3.89 2.42 -13.70
N PRO A 73 2.93 1.55 -14.08
CA PRO A 73 1.50 1.87 -13.95
C PRO A 73 1.07 2.24 -12.52
N LEU A 74 1.82 1.82 -11.51
CA LEU A 74 1.53 2.15 -10.11
C LEU A 74 1.99 3.56 -9.72
N ASP A 75 2.91 4.19 -10.48
CA ASP A 75 3.42 5.53 -10.20
C ASP A 75 2.30 6.58 -10.25
N GLU A 76 1.63 6.66 -11.40
CA GLU A 76 0.51 7.58 -11.63
C GLU A 76 -0.64 7.30 -10.66
N ALA A 77 -0.95 6.02 -10.45
CA ALA A 77 -2.00 5.58 -9.53
C ALA A 77 -1.73 6.05 -8.09
N LEU A 78 -0.50 5.89 -7.60
CA LEU A 78 -0.11 6.32 -6.27
C LEU A 78 -0.08 7.84 -6.15
N GLU A 79 0.35 8.56 -7.20
CA GLU A 79 0.34 10.02 -7.23
C GLU A 79 -1.08 10.59 -7.13
N GLU A 80 -2.03 10.01 -7.89
CA GLU A 80 -3.45 10.37 -7.80
C GLU A 80 -4.02 10.09 -6.41
N LEU A 81 -3.74 8.92 -5.84
CA LEU A 81 -4.22 8.55 -4.50
C LEU A 81 -3.67 9.46 -3.40
N VAL A 82 -2.42 9.91 -3.52
CA VAL A 82 -1.85 10.89 -2.59
C VAL A 82 -2.57 12.24 -2.71
N LYS A 83 -2.85 12.70 -3.93
CA LYS A 83 -3.58 13.95 -4.17
C LYS A 83 -4.99 13.89 -3.59
N ASP A 84 -5.72 12.81 -3.86
CA ASP A 84 -7.09 12.61 -3.37
C ASP A 84 -7.13 12.41 -1.84
N GLY A 85 -6.09 11.79 -1.30
CA GLY A 85 -5.97 11.47 0.12
C GLY A 85 -5.74 12.64 1.05
N MET A 86 -5.22 13.74 0.54
CA MET A 86 -5.04 14.98 1.30
C MET A 86 -6.36 15.54 1.85
N ASP A 87 -7.49 15.22 1.21
CA ASP A 87 -8.82 15.66 1.64
C ASP A 87 -9.62 14.57 2.40
N GLY A 88 -9.21 13.29 2.32
CA GLY A 88 -10.03 12.12 2.69
C GLY A 88 -9.54 11.24 3.85
N GLY A 89 -8.36 11.50 4.43
CA GLY A 89 -7.83 10.72 5.56
C GLY A 89 -7.00 9.49 5.17
N ILE A 90 -6.42 9.48 3.97
CA ILE A 90 -5.49 8.44 3.52
C ILE A 90 -4.11 8.65 4.17
N GLY A 91 -3.54 7.60 4.74
CA GLY A 91 -2.13 7.58 5.16
C GLY A 91 -1.27 6.81 4.15
N VAL A 92 -0.38 7.48 3.42
CA VAL A 92 0.62 6.80 2.60
C VAL A 92 1.92 6.68 3.40
N ILE A 93 2.41 5.44 3.56
CA ILE A 93 3.72 5.18 4.16
C ILE A 93 4.59 4.55 3.07
N ALA A 94 5.44 5.36 2.47
CA ALA A 94 6.48 4.90 1.56
C ALA A 94 7.79 4.68 2.35
N ALA A 95 8.44 3.54 2.15
CA ALA A 95 9.82 3.33 2.57
C ALA A 95 10.69 3.05 1.35
N GLY A 96 11.78 3.80 1.23
CA GLY A 96 12.90 3.51 0.35
C GLY A 96 14.10 3.02 1.16
N ALA A 97 15.10 2.43 0.50
CA ALA A 97 16.36 2.12 1.13
C ALA A 97 17.07 3.40 1.62
N ALA A 98 17.66 3.32 2.83
CA ALA A 98 18.57 4.35 3.34
C ALA A 98 19.98 4.19 2.74
#